data_AF-A0A382P751-F1
#
_entry.id   AF-A0A382P751-F1
#
_cell.length_a   1.000
_cell.length_b   1.000
_cell.length_c   1.000
_cell.angle_alpha   90.00
_cell.angle_beta   90.00
_cell.angle_gamma   90.00
#
_symmetry.space_group_name_H-M   'P 1'
#
loop_
_entity.id
_entity.type
_entity.pdbx_description
1 polymer ?
#
loop_
_entity_poly.entity_id
_entity_poly.type
_entity_poly.pdbx_seq_one_letter_code
_entity_poly.pdbx_strand_id
1 'polypeptide(L)'
;MTGVHAVITSEDLDGMPLYGLEHPDQPVLADGFVRYQGEPVAIVAADHPENVRLALEAIDVEYELIEPLSDPNLAQEAEAIHPDGNLFREIDLTHGNSQEEGEIIVEGTYEVGMQDQAPLGTESGMAIPSEDGGIDLFVSTQWLHADRDQVAACLNLPIEKVRLTLAGVGGAFGARE
;
A
#
# COMPACT_ATOMS: atom_id res chain seq x y z
N MET A 1 23.42 11.45 -13.11
CA MET A 1 22.86 12.79 -13.42
C MET A 1 23.25 13.74 -12.31
N THR A 2 23.49 15.02 -12.59
CA THR A 2 23.87 16.00 -11.55
C THR A 2 22.68 16.27 -10.62
N GLY A 3 22.93 16.36 -9.30
CA GLY A 3 21.91 16.66 -8.29
C GLY A 3 21.11 15.45 -7.77
N VAL A 4 21.24 14.28 -8.41
CA VAL A 4 20.66 13.02 -7.90
C VAL A 4 21.62 12.41 -6.87
N HIS A 5 21.09 12.07 -5.69
CA HIS A 5 21.85 11.53 -4.56
C HIS A 5 21.65 10.04 -4.36
N ALA A 6 20.43 9.54 -4.59
CA ALA A 6 20.13 8.12 -4.46
C ALA A 6 19.00 7.71 -5.41
N VAL A 7 19.07 6.46 -5.84
CA VAL A 7 17.96 5.69 -6.42
C VAL A 7 17.87 4.43 -5.58
N ILE A 8 16.71 4.17 -5.01
CA ILE A 8 16.44 3.10 -4.05
C ILE A 8 15.45 2.13 -4.69
N THR A 9 15.73 0.85 -4.62
CA THR A 9 14.89 -0.26 -5.10
C THR A 9 14.59 -1.23 -3.97
N SER A 10 13.85 -2.32 -4.25
CA SER A 10 13.61 -3.38 -3.26
C SER A 10 14.92 -3.98 -2.71
N GLU A 11 16.00 -4.01 -3.51
CA GLU A 11 17.31 -4.54 -3.12
C GLU A 11 18.01 -3.76 -2.00
N ASP A 12 17.61 -2.50 -1.79
CA ASP A 12 18.19 -1.61 -0.78
C ASP A 12 17.45 -1.66 0.57
N LEU A 13 16.42 -2.50 0.69
CA LEU A 13 15.61 -2.63 1.90
C LEU A 13 16.11 -3.79 2.77
N ASP A 14 16.76 -3.46 3.90
CA ASP A 14 17.39 -4.43 4.81
C ASP A 14 16.45 -5.10 5.83
N GLY A 15 15.17 -4.70 5.89
CA GLY A 15 14.19 -5.16 6.90
C GLY A 15 13.20 -6.21 6.42
N MET A 16 11.99 -6.18 6.98
CA MET A 16 10.84 -6.90 6.42
C MET A 16 10.11 -5.92 5.48
N PRO A 17 10.36 -5.93 4.16
CA PRO A 17 9.87 -4.89 3.25
C PRO A 17 8.39 -5.08 2.90
N LEU A 18 7.62 -5.69 3.81
CA LEU A 18 6.18 -5.90 3.68
C LEU A 18 5.45 -5.15 4.79
N TYR A 19 4.36 -4.51 4.41
CA TYR A 19 3.47 -3.78 5.29
C TYR A 19 2.01 -4.13 4.99
N GLY A 20 1.08 -3.65 5.82
CA GLY A 20 -0.34 -3.92 5.69
C GLY A 20 -1.05 -4.00 7.03
N LEU A 21 -2.31 -3.57 7.06
CA LEU A 21 -3.06 -3.34 8.30
C LEU A 21 -3.38 -4.64 9.06
N GLU A 22 -3.85 -5.65 8.32
CA GLU A 22 -4.26 -6.95 8.86
C GLU A 22 -3.21 -8.03 8.55
N HIS A 23 -2.63 -7.97 7.35
CA HIS A 23 -1.62 -8.90 6.85
C HIS A 23 -0.46 -8.11 6.23
N PRO A 24 0.80 -8.40 6.58
CA PRO A 24 1.96 -7.77 5.97
C PRO A 24 2.26 -8.42 4.62
N ASP A 25 1.46 -8.15 3.61
CA ASP A 25 1.53 -8.75 2.26
C ASP A 25 1.80 -7.73 1.14
N GLN A 26 1.87 -6.44 1.47
CA GLN A 26 2.15 -5.37 0.52
C GLN A 26 3.63 -4.99 0.54
N PRO A 27 4.35 -5.03 -0.60
CA PRO A 27 5.74 -4.62 -0.63
C PRO A 27 5.89 -3.10 -0.57
N VAL A 28 6.87 -2.61 0.20
CA VAL A 28 7.24 -1.17 0.22
C VAL A 28 7.67 -0.71 -1.18
N LEU A 29 8.45 -1.56 -1.86
CA LEU A 29 8.83 -1.44 -3.27
C LEU A 29 8.67 -2.82 -3.90
N ALA A 30 8.00 -2.88 -5.06
CA ALA A 30 7.73 -4.10 -5.79
C ALA A 30 9.02 -4.89 -6.03
N ASP A 31 8.99 -6.17 -5.68
CA ASP A 31 10.12 -7.09 -5.82
C ASP A 31 9.75 -8.24 -6.75
N GLY A 32 10.29 -8.22 -7.97
CA GLY A 32 10.06 -9.23 -9.00
C GLY A 32 8.65 -9.29 -9.60
N PHE A 33 7.64 -8.66 -9.00
CA PHE A 33 6.26 -8.70 -9.47
C PHE A 33 5.50 -7.41 -9.12
N VAL A 34 4.83 -6.83 -10.11
CA VAL A 34 3.92 -5.68 -9.95
C VAL A 34 2.48 -6.16 -10.11
N ARG A 35 1.65 -5.94 -9.09
CA ARG A 35 0.27 -6.42 -8.95
C ARG A 35 -0.77 -5.42 -9.43
N TYR A 36 -0.46 -4.13 -9.42
CA TYR A 36 -1.40 -3.09 -9.84
C TYR A 36 -0.70 -1.90 -10.47
N GLN A 37 -1.46 -1.16 -11.28
CA GLN A 37 -0.98 0.07 -11.88
C GLN A 37 -0.74 1.13 -10.79
N GLY A 38 0.52 1.52 -10.61
CA GLY A 38 0.93 2.51 -9.60
C GLY A 38 1.65 1.91 -8.39
N GLU A 39 1.88 0.60 -8.35
CA GLU A 39 2.73 0.00 -7.31
C GLU A 39 4.16 0.56 -7.39
N PRO A 40 4.73 1.07 -6.28
CA PRO A 40 6.06 1.67 -6.29
C PRO A 40 7.15 0.66 -6.65
N VAL A 41 8.04 0.98 -7.60
CA VAL A 41 9.18 0.13 -7.99
C VAL A 41 10.53 0.71 -7.54
N ALA A 42 10.65 2.04 -7.55
CA ALA A 42 11.87 2.73 -7.13
C ALA A 42 11.56 4.11 -6.53
N ILE A 43 12.48 4.60 -5.69
CA ILE A 43 12.44 5.95 -5.09
C ILE A 43 13.69 6.71 -5.53
N VAL A 44 13.53 8.00 -5.84
CA VAL A 44 14.65 8.88 -6.19
C VAL A 44 14.77 10.01 -5.17
N ALA A 45 15.98 10.23 -4.66
CA ALA A 45 16.32 11.37 -3.83
C ALA A 45 17.29 12.31 -4.57
N ALA A 46 16.93 13.60 -4.65
CA ALA A 46 17.73 14.63 -5.31
C ALA A 46 17.59 15.99 -4.59
N ASP A 47 18.48 16.92 -4.91
CA ASP A 47 18.51 18.28 -4.33
C ASP A 47 17.42 19.23 -4.89
N HIS A 48 16.73 18.84 -5.97
CA HIS A 48 15.70 19.63 -6.61
C HIS A 48 14.61 18.74 -7.26
N PRO A 49 13.32 19.10 -7.20
CA PRO A 49 12.24 18.30 -7.78
C PRO A 49 12.39 18.00 -9.28
N GLU A 50 12.92 18.95 -10.06
CA GLU A 50 13.17 18.71 -11.49
C GLU A 50 14.24 17.64 -11.73
N ASN A 51 15.25 17.54 -10.85
CA ASN A 51 16.25 16.47 -10.95
C ASN A 51 15.64 15.10 -10.62
N VAL A 52 14.68 15.05 -9.69
CA VAL A 52 13.87 13.84 -9.43
C VAL A 52 13.09 13.45 -10.69
N ARG A 53 12.36 14.38 -11.29
CA ARG A 53 11.54 14.13 -12.49
C ARG A 53 12.36 13.59 -13.66
N LEU A 54 13.49 14.24 -13.96
CA LEU A 54 14.39 13.79 -15.03
C LEU A 54 15.01 12.43 -14.73
N ALA A 55 15.32 12.15 -13.47
CA ALA A 55 15.90 10.87 -13.08
C ALA A 55 14.87 9.73 -13.18
N LEU A 56 13.62 9.98 -12.77
CA LEU A 56 12.52 9.02 -12.95
C LEU A 56 12.28 8.71 -14.45
N GLU A 57 12.34 9.71 -15.33
CA GLU A 57 12.25 9.51 -16.78
C GLU A 57 13.42 8.70 -17.37
N ALA A 58 14.56 8.65 -16.68
CA ALA A 58 15.75 7.92 -17.10
C ALA A 58 15.79 6.48 -16.55
N ILE A 59 14.90 6.11 -15.64
CA ILE A 59 14.77 4.73 -15.15
C ILE A 59 14.05 3.91 -16.22
N ASP A 60 14.67 2.79 -16.60
CA ASP A 60 14.11 1.84 -17.55
C ASP A 60 13.77 0.55 -16.79
N VAL A 61 12.52 0.08 -16.91
CA VAL A 61 12.04 -1.13 -16.25
C VAL A 61 11.44 -2.04 -17.32
N GLU A 62 11.99 -3.24 -17.44
CA GLU A 62 11.49 -4.28 -18.33
C GLU A 62 10.45 -5.13 -17.61
N TYR A 63 9.26 -5.27 -18.21
CA TYR A 63 8.16 -6.05 -17.66
C TYR A 63 7.81 -7.22 -18.58
N GLU A 64 7.55 -8.38 -17.99
CA GLU A 64 6.73 -9.42 -18.60
C GLU A 64 5.27 -9.15 -18.25
N LEU A 65 4.49 -8.69 -19.23
CA LEU A 65 3.10 -8.31 -19.00
C LEU A 65 2.21 -9.55 -18.87
N ILE A 66 1.33 -9.52 -17.87
CA ILE A 66 0.26 -10.49 -17.68
C ILE A 66 -1.11 -9.84 -17.90
N GLU A 67 -2.13 -10.66 -18.13
CA GLU A 67 -3.52 -10.16 -18.17
C GLU A 67 -3.94 -9.76 -16.74
N PRO A 68 -4.37 -8.51 -16.52
CA PRO A 68 -4.77 -8.06 -15.20
C PRO A 68 -6.07 -8.74 -14.76
N LEU A 69 -6.09 -9.28 -13.54
CA LEU A 69 -7.29 -9.81 -12.90
C LEU A 69 -8.14 -8.67 -12.34
N SER A 70 -9.00 -8.07 -13.16
CA SER A 70 -9.87 -6.95 -12.75
C SER A 70 -11.30 -7.34 -12.40
N ASP A 71 -11.74 -8.55 -12.76
CA ASP A 71 -13.06 -9.07 -12.40
C ASP A 71 -12.95 -9.96 -11.14
N PRO A 72 -13.52 -9.55 -9.99
CA PRO A 72 -13.42 -10.33 -8.76
C PRO A 72 -14.11 -11.70 -8.85
N ASN A 73 -15.06 -11.90 -9.77
CA ASN A 73 -15.73 -13.19 -9.94
C ASN A 73 -14.78 -14.27 -10.47
N LEU A 74 -13.67 -13.88 -11.11
CA LEU A 74 -12.69 -14.80 -11.66
C LEU A 74 -11.60 -15.18 -10.64
N ALA A 75 -11.59 -14.59 -9.44
CA ALA A 75 -10.49 -14.75 -8.48
C ALA A 75 -10.17 -16.22 -8.17
N GLN A 76 -11.18 -17.07 -7.96
CA GLN A 76 -10.97 -18.48 -7.60
C GLN A 76 -10.42 -19.33 -8.77
N GLU A 77 -10.64 -18.92 -10.01
CA GLU A 77 -10.32 -19.71 -11.21
C GLU A 77 -9.08 -19.20 -11.94
N ALA A 78 -8.80 -17.91 -11.82
CA ALA A 78 -7.65 -17.25 -12.44
C ALA A 78 -6.32 -17.72 -11.83
N GLU A 79 -5.24 -17.54 -12.59
CA GLU A 79 -3.89 -17.72 -12.08
C GLU A 79 -3.64 -16.82 -10.86
N ALA A 80 -2.94 -17.36 -9.86
CA ALA A 80 -2.72 -16.67 -8.61
C ALA A 80 -1.73 -15.51 -8.78
N ILE A 81 -2.12 -14.29 -8.40
CA ILE A 81 -1.25 -13.10 -8.36
C ILE A 81 -0.61 -12.88 -6.98
N HIS A 82 -1.04 -13.65 -5.99
CA HIS A 82 -0.44 -13.76 -4.65
C HIS A 82 -0.03 -15.21 -4.37
N PRO A 83 1.02 -15.45 -3.56
CA PRO A 83 1.45 -16.80 -3.19
C PRO A 83 0.35 -17.67 -2.57
N ASP A 84 -0.57 -17.05 -1.83
CA ASP A 84 -1.66 -17.73 -1.11
C ASP A 84 -2.96 -17.84 -1.93
N GLY A 85 -2.95 -17.39 -3.19
CA GLY A 85 -4.11 -17.35 -4.08
C GLY A 85 -4.85 -16.01 -4.10
N ASN A 86 -5.89 -15.90 -4.94
CA ASN A 86 -6.62 -14.64 -5.14
C ASN A 86 -7.85 -14.46 -4.23
N LEU A 87 -8.30 -15.54 -3.56
CA LEU A 87 -9.42 -15.48 -2.62
C LEU A 87 -8.87 -15.23 -1.21
N PHE A 88 -8.92 -13.97 -0.76
CA PHE A 88 -8.39 -13.62 0.56
C PHE A 88 -9.34 -14.00 1.72
N ARG A 89 -10.65 -14.07 1.49
CA ARG A 89 -11.64 -14.41 2.52
C ARG A 89 -12.97 -14.90 1.96
N GLU A 90 -13.53 -15.92 2.61
CA GLU A 90 -14.91 -16.39 2.40
C GLU A 90 -15.66 -16.35 3.73
N ILE A 91 -16.91 -15.87 3.73
CA ILE A 91 -17.74 -15.77 4.93
C ILE A 91 -19.11 -16.38 4.64
N ASP A 92 -19.41 -17.51 5.28
CA ASP A 92 -20.75 -18.10 5.31
C ASP A 92 -21.49 -17.63 6.58
N LEU A 93 -22.60 -16.91 6.40
CA LEU A 93 -23.42 -16.37 7.48
C LEU A 93 -24.81 -17.00 7.44
N THR A 94 -25.08 -17.93 8.35
CA THR A 94 -26.40 -18.52 8.56
C THR A 94 -26.96 -18.10 9.91
N HIS A 95 -28.20 -17.59 9.92
CA HIS A 95 -28.93 -17.29 11.16
C HIS A 95 -30.38 -17.80 11.07
N GLY A 96 -30.80 -18.62 12.03
CA GLY A 96 -32.12 -19.26 12.01
C GLY A 96 -32.25 -20.33 10.92
N ASN A 97 -33.47 -20.54 10.42
CA ASN A 97 -33.75 -21.48 9.34
C ASN A 97 -33.94 -20.70 8.01
N SER A 98 -32.91 -20.69 7.17
CA SER A 98 -32.91 -20.00 5.87
C SER A 98 -33.78 -20.67 4.80
N GLN A 99 -34.34 -21.86 5.09
CA GLN A 99 -35.18 -22.63 4.16
C GLN A 99 -36.68 -22.31 4.28
N GLU A 100 -37.08 -21.33 5.11
CA GLU A 100 -38.49 -20.93 5.24
C GLU A 100 -38.91 -20.00 4.09
N GLU A 101 -39.83 -20.47 3.24
CA GLU A 101 -40.41 -19.70 2.14
C GLU A 101 -41.64 -18.90 2.61
N GLY A 102 -41.65 -17.59 2.37
CA GLY A 102 -42.78 -16.70 2.63
C GLY A 102 -43.74 -16.60 1.44
N GLU A 103 -44.91 -15.97 1.62
CA GLU A 103 -45.89 -15.73 0.54
C GLU A 103 -45.31 -14.92 -0.63
N ILE A 104 -44.33 -14.06 -0.35
CA ILE A 104 -43.63 -13.24 -1.33
C ILE A 104 -42.12 -13.32 -1.06
N ILE A 105 -41.36 -13.67 -2.10
CA ILE A 105 -39.89 -13.69 -2.10
C ILE A 105 -39.42 -12.74 -3.19
N VAL A 106 -38.42 -11.91 -2.86
CA VAL A 106 -37.80 -10.99 -3.81
C VAL A 106 -36.29 -11.20 -3.76
N GLU A 107 -35.72 -11.45 -4.93
CA GLU A 107 -34.28 -11.60 -5.13
C GLU A 107 -33.78 -10.50 -6.07
N GLY A 108 -32.55 -10.04 -5.85
CA GLY A 108 -31.95 -9.03 -6.69
C GLY A 108 -30.43 -9.00 -6.54
N THR A 109 -29.76 -8.71 -7.64
CA THR A 109 -28.32 -8.41 -7.67
C THR A 109 -28.14 -6.90 -7.64
N TYR A 110 -27.25 -6.44 -6.76
CA TYR A 110 -26.89 -5.03 -6.63
C TYR A 110 -25.39 -4.90 -6.79
N GLU A 111 -24.97 -3.87 -7.52
CA GLU A 111 -23.56 -3.53 -7.70
C GLU A 111 -23.34 -2.10 -7.22
N VAL A 112 -22.24 -1.88 -6.51
CA VAL A 112 -21.79 -0.56 -6.06
C VAL A 112 -20.39 -0.37 -6.59
N GLY A 113 -20.17 0.74 -7.29
CA GLY A 113 -18.85 1.06 -7.84
C GLY A 113 -17.84 1.49 -6.77
N MET A 114 -16.56 1.46 -7.15
CA MET A 114 -15.47 1.99 -6.34
C MET A 114 -15.63 3.51 -6.15
N GLN A 115 -15.36 3.99 -4.94
CA GLN A 115 -15.38 5.42 -4.61
C GLN A 115 -14.02 5.84 -4.06
N ASP A 116 -13.47 6.91 -4.63
CA ASP A 116 -12.29 7.58 -4.09
C ASP A 116 -12.71 8.50 -2.94
N GLN A 117 -11.92 8.52 -1.86
CA GLN A 117 -12.18 9.33 -0.67
C GLN A 117 -12.04 10.83 -0.93
N ALA A 118 -11.31 11.21 -1.99
CA ALA A 118 -11.09 12.56 -2.48
C ALA A 118 -10.77 13.61 -1.40
N PRO A 119 -9.80 13.35 -0.49
CA PRO A 119 -9.37 14.35 0.48
C PRO A 119 -8.73 15.55 -0.24
N LEU A 120 -8.98 16.76 0.28
CA LEU A 120 -8.38 17.97 -0.30
C LEU A 120 -6.89 18.10 0.03
N GLY A 121 -6.47 17.58 1.19
CA GLY A 121 -5.05 17.54 1.56
C GLY A 121 -4.36 16.39 0.86
N THR A 122 -3.33 16.68 0.07
CA THR A 122 -2.50 15.67 -0.60
C THR A 122 -1.73 14.81 0.41
N GLU A 123 -1.42 13.57 0.04
CA GLU A 123 -0.44 12.78 0.79
C GLU A 123 0.91 13.49 0.79
N SER A 124 1.49 13.64 1.97
CA SER A 124 2.83 14.20 2.13
C SER A 124 3.46 13.74 3.44
N GLY A 125 4.78 13.61 3.41
CA GLY A 125 5.55 13.22 4.56
C GLY A 125 6.93 13.84 4.52
N MET A 126 7.53 14.02 5.69
CA MET A 126 8.93 14.40 5.84
C MET A 126 9.62 13.44 6.79
N ALA A 127 10.75 12.91 6.35
CA ALA A 127 11.62 12.03 7.11
C ALA A 127 12.92 12.76 7.46
N ILE A 128 13.27 12.77 8.74
CA ILE A 128 14.51 13.36 9.23
C ILE A 128 15.28 12.26 9.98
N PRO A 129 16.44 11.82 9.45
CA PRO A 129 17.33 10.94 10.20
C PRO A 129 17.78 11.61 11.50
N SER A 130 17.73 10.86 12.59
CA SER A 130 18.04 11.35 13.91
C SER A 130 19.48 11.02 14.30
N GLU A 131 20.11 11.86 15.12
CA GLU A 131 21.51 11.66 15.56
C GLU A 131 21.74 10.32 16.28
N ASP A 132 20.69 9.77 16.89
CA ASP A 132 20.74 8.51 17.62
C ASP A 132 20.58 7.28 16.72
N GLY A 133 20.63 7.45 15.39
CA GLY A 133 20.45 6.39 14.40
C GLY A 133 18.99 6.01 14.17
N GLY A 134 18.05 6.84 14.64
CA GLY A 134 16.61 6.68 14.39
C GLY A 134 16.09 7.57 13.26
N ILE A 135 14.77 7.72 13.23
CA ILE A 135 14.05 8.54 12.26
C ILE A 135 12.88 9.27 12.92
N ASP A 136 12.78 10.57 12.62
CA ASP A 136 11.65 11.41 12.94
C ASP A 136 10.80 11.62 11.68
N LEU A 137 9.55 11.16 11.73
CA LEU A 137 8.58 11.20 10.63
C LEU A 137 7.48 12.22 10.94
N PHE A 138 7.22 13.10 9.99
CA PHE A 138 6.12 14.06 10.01
C PHE A 138 5.17 13.69 8.88
N VAL A 139 4.06 13.03 9.20
CA VAL A 139 3.19 12.39 8.19
C VAL A 139 1.74 12.74 8.41
N SER A 140 0.96 12.67 7.34
CA SER A 140 -0.50 12.75 7.39
C SER A 140 -1.09 11.34 7.54
N THR A 141 -1.45 10.95 8.77
CA THR A 141 -1.98 9.61 9.09
C THR A 141 -3.15 9.67 10.07
N GLN A 142 -3.96 8.63 10.13
CA GLN A 142 -4.95 8.39 11.18
C GLN A 142 -4.45 7.39 12.25
N TRP A 143 -3.39 6.61 11.98
CA TRP A 143 -2.99 5.43 12.78
C TRP A 143 -1.48 5.41 13.14
N LEU A 144 -1.02 6.47 13.81
CA LEU A 144 0.40 6.66 14.19
C LEU A 144 1.11 5.43 14.79
N HIS A 145 0.43 4.62 15.59
CA HIS A 145 1.07 3.48 16.26
C HIS A 145 1.27 2.30 15.30
N ALA A 146 0.30 2.05 14.41
CA ALA A 146 0.43 1.01 13.40
C ALA A 146 1.51 1.38 12.39
N ASP A 147 1.50 2.62 11.90
CA ASP A 147 2.55 3.14 11.02
C ASP A 147 3.95 3.02 11.64
N ARG A 148 4.09 3.39 12.92
CA ARG A 148 5.37 3.28 13.63
C ARG A 148 5.89 1.85 13.61
N ASP A 149 5.02 0.89 13.92
CA ASP A 149 5.42 -0.52 14.04
C ASP A 149 5.76 -1.10 12.65
N GLN A 150 5.01 -0.72 11.62
CA GLN A 150 5.29 -1.10 10.23
C GLN A 150 6.60 -0.49 9.71
N VAL A 151 6.83 0.81 9.94
CA VAL A 151 8.09 1.48 9.55
C VAL A 151 9.29 0.88 10.29
N ALA A 152 9.16 0.60 11.59
CA ALA A 152 10.22 -0.04 12.36
C ALA A 152 10.58 -1.41 11.78
N ALA A 153 9.59 -2.23 11.42
CA ALA A 153 9.81 -3.52 10.77
C ALA A 153 10.46 -3.39 9.38
N CYS A 154 9.96 -2.46 8.56
CA CYS A 154 10.46 -2.24 7.19
C CYS A 154 11.91 -1.73 7.17
N LEU A 155 12.27 -0.85 8.10
CA LEU A 155 13.63 -0.28 8.20
C LEU A 155 14.58 -1.09 9.09
N ASN A 156 14.12 -2.21 9.67
CA ASN A 156 14.86 -3.01 10.65
C ASN A 156 15.38 -2.17 11.84
N LEU A 157 14.54 -1.24 12.33
CA LEU A 157 14.86 -0.36 13.45
C LEU A 157 14.13 -0.82 14.72
N PRO A 158 14.74 -0.67 15.91
CA PRO A 158 14.00 -0.75 17.16
C PRO A 158 12.86 0.28 17.18
N ILE A 159 11.68 -0.10 17.70
CA ILE A 159 10.48 0.75 17.71
C ILE A 159 10.74 2.12 18.36
N GLU A 160 11.55 2.17 19.42
CA GLU A 160 11.93 3.41 20.11
C GLU A 160 12.78 4.37 19.26
N LYS A 161 13.34 3.90 18.14
CA LYS A 161 14.08 4.70 17.16
C LYS A 161 13.19 5.29 16.08
N VAL A 162 11.90 4.95 16.06
CA VAL A 162 10.93 5.46 15.09
C VAL A 162 9.95 6.38 15.79
N ARG A 163 9.97 7.66 15.43
CA ARG A 163 9.13 8.69 16.07
C ARG A 163 8.24 9.33 15.02
N LEU A 164 6.92 9.23 15.19
CA LEU A 164 5.94 9.81 14.28
C LEU A 164 5.25 11.01 14.91
N THR A 165 5.12 12.07 14.13
CA THR A 165 4.37 13.28 14.45
C THR A 165 3.28 13.48 13.41
N LEU A 166 2.04 13.67 13.88
CA LEU A 166 0.93 14.05 13.02
C LEU A 166 1.12 15.48 12.51
N ALA A 167 1.43 15.65 11.23
CA ALA A 167 1.76 16.95 10.63
C ALA A 167 0.55 17.73 10.09
N GLY A 168 -0.66 17.20 10.27
CA GLY A 168 -1.92 17.74 9.77
C GLY A 168 -2.61 16.80 8.78
N VAL A 169 -3.94 16.70 8.85
CA VAL A 169 -4.74 15.80 8.01
C VAL A 169 -5.82 16.61 7.31
N GLY A 170 -5.64 16.88 6.01
CA GLY A 170 -6.57 17.64 5.17
C GLY A 170 -7.77 16.83 4.66
N GLY A 171 -8.27 15.89 5.47
CA GLY A 171 -9.22 14.84 5.06
C GLY A 171 -8.53 13.49 4.86
N ALA A 172 -9.30 12.41 5.01
CA ALA A 172 -8.80 11.04 4.84
C ALA A 172 -9.93 10.04 4.52
N PHE A 173 -10.99 10.02 5.34
CA PHE A 173 -12.18 9.17 5.14
C PHE A 173 -11.87 7.67 5.00
N GLY A 174 -10.87 7.18 5.76
CA GLY A 174 -10.40 5.79 5.74
C GLY A 174 -9.14 5.57 4.90
N ALA A 175 -8.75 6.52 4.03
CA ALA A 175 -7.57 6.36 3.17
C ALA A 175 -6.21 6.47 3.88
N ARG A 176 -6.20 6.77 5.19
CA ARG A 176 -4.98 7.00 5.98
C ARG A 176 -4.97 6.21 7.29
N GLU A 177 -5.68 5.09 7.32
CA GLU A 177 -5.65 4.11 8.42
C GLU A 177 -4.51 3.11 8.20
#